data_AF-A0A430KWQ3-F1
#
_entry.id   AF-A0A430KWQ3-F1
#
_cell.length_a   1.000
_cell.length_b   1.000
_cell.length_c   1.000
_cell.angle_alpha   90.00
_cell.angle_beta   90.00
_cell.angle_gamma   90.00
#
_symmetry.space_group_name_H-M   'P 1'
#
loop_
_entity.id
_entity.type
_entity.pdbx_description
1 polymer ?
#
loop_
_entity_poly.entity_id
_entity_poly.type
_entity_poly.pdbx_seq_one_letter_code
_entity_poly.pdbx_strand_id
1 'polypeptide(L)'
;RLVLLDKESPSKPVVKEVKEQEVYMGEIPLMTPTGSFVINGTERVIVSQLHRSPGVFFEHDKGKTHSSGKLLFSARIIPYRGSWLDFEFDAKDIVNVRIDRKRKLPVTALLYALGMTGEEILNHFYNRVTFVRGQGGWIIPFQAENWRGQKPMYDIIDAKTGEIVFANGQKISPRAANKAAKDGLTDLLIPTEEIFGRYSAYDLINESTGQIYIEAGDEVSAENLELLDQAGIDRIELLDIDHVATGAWIRNTLKVDKAEEREQALSDIYRVMRPGEPPTLETAESLFSGLFFDPDRYDLSAVGRVKLNMRLDLDAEDTVTTLRTEDILAVIKTLVDLKDGKGEIDDIDNLGNRRVRSVGELLENQYRVGLLRMERAVKERMSSVDVSTVMPNDQINAKPAVAAVREFFGSSQLS
;
A
#
# COMPACT_ATOMS: atom_id res chain seq x y z
N ARG A 1 32.37 18.15 -14.03
CA ARG A 1 33.02 17.38 -15.10
C ARG A 1 32.00 17.04 -16.18
N LEU A 2 32.30 17.30 -17.45
CA LEU A 2 31.55 16.84 -18.62
C LEU A 2 32.36 15.75 -19.33
N VAL A 3 31.70 14.67 -19.75
CA VAL A 3 32.33 13.56 -20.48
C VAL A 3 31.59 13.40 -21.80
N LEU A 4 32.27 13.70 -22.90
CA LEU A 4 31.78 13.42 -24.24
C LEU A 4 32.08 11.97 -24.59
N LEU A 5 31.05 11.27 -25.08
CA LEU A 5 31.15 9.90 -25.56
C LEU A 5 31.10 9.88 -27.09
N ASP A 6 31.97 9.09 -27.69
CA ASP A 6 31.92 8.75 -29.11
C ASP A 6 30.83 7.69 -29.34
N LYS A 7 29.82 8.05 -30.14
CA LYS A 7 28.69 7.19 -30.49
C LYS A 7 28.96 6.33 -31.73
N GLU A 8 30.07 6.53 -32.44
CA GLU A 8 30.42 5.79 -33.66
C GLU A 8 31.17 4.48 -33.37
N SER A 9 31.52 4.21 -32.10
CA SER A 9 32.24 2.99 -31.72
C SER A 9 31.33 1.75 -31.67
N PRO A 10 31.66 0.65 -32.39
CA PRO A 10 30.73 -0.44 -32.70
C PRO A 10 30.43 -1.42 -31.55
N SER A 11 30.99 -1.26 -30.35
CA SER A 11 30.77 -2.23 -29.25
C SER A 11 30.61 -1.64 -27.85
N LYS A 12 31.15 -0.45 -27.55
CA LYS A 12 30.93 0.30 -26.29
C LYS A 12 31.12 1.81 -26.53
N PRO A 13 30.43 2.70 -25.78
CA PRO A 13 30.70 4.12 -25.81
C PRO A 13 32.16 4.39 -25.40
N VAL A 14 32.96 5.00 -26.27
CA VAL A 14 34.35 5.37 -25.96
C VAL A 14 34.38 6.82 -25.53
N VAL A 15 35.14 7.16 -24.49
CA VAL A 15 35.29 8.55 -24.06
C VAL A 15 36.04 9.34 -25.14
N LYS A 16 35.39 10.35 -25.72
CA LYS A 16 35.95 11.23 -26.75
C LYS A 16 36.72 12.39 -26.14
N GLU A 17 36.12 13.06 -25.15
CA GLU A 17 36.71 14.25 -24.52
C GLU A 17 36.19 14.38 -23.09
N VAL A 18 37.04 14.87 -22.19
CA VAL A 18 36.66 15.19 -20.81
C VAL A 18 36.97 16.66 -20.55
N LYS A 19 35.96 17.42 -20.16
CA LYS A 19 36.09 18.82 -19.75
C LYS A 19 35.82 18.94 -18.25
N GLU A 20 36.78 19.46 -17.50
CA GLU A 20 36.66 19.63 -16.05
C GLU A 20 36.93 21.07 -15.65
N GLN A 21 36.14 21.57 -14.70
CA GLN A 21 36.18 22.93 -14.23
C GLN A 21 35.57 23.01 -12.84
N GLU A 22 36.18 23.80 -11.96
CA GLU A 22 35.56 24.20 -10.69
C GLU A 22 34.47 25.23 -10.95
N VAL A 23 33.27 24.96 -10.43
CA VAL A 23 32.10 25.81 -10.61
C VAL A 23 31.66 26.34 -9.26
N TYR A 24 31.46 27.65 -9.19
CA TYR A 24 30.96 28.30 -7.99
C TYR A 24 29.48 27.95 -7.76
N MET A 25 29.19 27.32 -6.62
CA MET A 25 27.87 26.81 -6.24
C MET A 25 27.13 27.70 -5.23
N GLY A 26 27.65 28.90 -4.98
CA GLY A 26 27.10 29.84 -4.00
C GLY A 26 27.70 29.74 -2.61
N GLU A 27 27.11 30.50 -1.68
CA GLU A 27 27.57 30.62 -0.30
C GLU A 27 26.65 29.84 0.64
N ILE A 28 27.26 29.22 1.67
CA ILE A 28 26.55 28.55 2.75
C ILE A 28 26.91 29.29 4.06
N PRO A 29 25.92 29.79 4.82
CA PRO A 29 26.18 30.38 6.13
C PRO A 29 26.90 29.41 7.06
N LEU A 30 28.00 29.86 7.66
CA LEU A 30 28.76 29.08 8.63
C LEU A 30 28.20 29.30 10.04
N MET A 31 28.22 28.23 10.83
CA MET A 31 27.86 28.26 12.24
C MET A 31 28.98 28.94 13.04
N THR A 32 28.61 29.84 13.94
CA THR A 32 29.52 30.46 14.90
C THR A 32 29.91 29.46 16.00
N PRO A 33 30.97 29.74 16.78
CA PRO A 33 31.35 28.89 17.92
C PRO A 33 30.25 28.73 19.00
N THR A 34 29.26 29.63 19.03
CA THR A 34 28.13 29.60 19.97
C THR A 34 26.91 28.85 19.43
N GLY A 35 26.97 28.32 18.21
CA GLY A 35 25.86 27.58 17.59
C GLY A 35 24.82 28.45 16.87
N SER A 36 25.15 29.71 16.59
CA SER A 36 24.30 30.67 15.88
C SER A 36 24.77 30.89 14.43
N PHE A 37 23.99 31.63 13.65
CA PHE A 37 24.28 32.04 12.28
C PHE A 37 24.05 33.54 12.12
N VAL A 38 24.85 34.21 11.29
CA VAL A 38 24.65 35.64 10.98
C VAL A 38 23.94 35.76 9.62
N ILE A 39 22.67 36.14 9.64
CA ILE A 39 21.83 36.28 8.44
C ILE A 39 21.38 37.73 8.33
N ASN A 40 21.77 38.41 7.25
CA ASN A 40 21.47 39.83 7.02
C ASN A 40 21.87 40.75 8.20
N GLY A 41 22.99 40.44 8.87
CA GLY A 41 23.51 41.22 9.99
C GLY A 41 22.86 40.92 11.35
N THR A 42 21.94 39.96 11.43
CA THR A 42 21.30 39.53 12.68
C THR A 42 21.73 38.11 13.04
N GLU A 43 22.02 37.90 14.33
CA GLU A 43 22.32 36.58 14.87
C GLU A 43 21.03 35.76 15.03
N ARG A 44 21.03 34.55 14.47
CA ARG A 44 19.89 33.64 14.43
C ARG A 44 20.30 32.26 14.93
N VAL A 45 19.35 31.52 15.50
CA VAL A 45 19.56 30.14 15.97
C VAL A 45 18.53 29.26 15.28
N ILE A 46 19.00 28.16 14.70
CA ILE A 46 18.11 27.16 14.11
C ILE A 46 17.67 26.19 15.21
N VAL A 47 16.36 26.14 15.48
CA VAL A 47 15.81 25.24 16.49
C VAL A 47 15.69 23.82 15.93
N SER A 48 16.21 22.84 16.66
CA SER A 48 16.05 21.43 16.32
C SER A 48 14.56 21.04 16.31
N GLN A 49 14.15 20.30 15.28
CA GLN A 49 12.75 19.94 15.10
C GLN A 49 12.46 18.53 15.61
N LEU A 50 11.47 18.38 16.49
CA LEU A 50 10.90 17.08 16.82
C LEU A 50 9.82 16.72 15.80
N HIS A 51 9.99 15.62 15.07
CA HIS A 51 8.99 15.12 14.12
C HIS A 51 8.79 13.62 14.27
N ARG A 52 7.77 13.07 13.60
CA ARG A 52 7.51 11.62 13.57
C ARG A 52 8.62 10.91 12.81
N SER A 53 9.23 9.89 13.41
CA SER A 53 10.25 9.10 12.73
C SER A 53 9.68 8.42 11.48
N PRO A 54 10.51 8.15 10.45
CA PRO A 54 10.09 7.31 9.34
C PRO A 54 9.62 5.93 9.79
N GLY A 55 8.68 5.33 9.05
CA GLY A 55 8.09 4.03 9.36
C GLY A 55 6.58 4.00 9.07
N VAL A 56 5.90 2.98 9.59
CA VAL A 56 4.45 2.84 9.54
C VAL A 56 3.83 3.05 10.92
N PHE A 57 2.66 3.65 10.96
CA PHE A 57 1.88 3.87 12.18
C PHE A 57 0.43 3.49 11.97
N PHE A 58 -0.15 2.81 12.95
CA PHE A 58 -1.56 2.44 12.99
C PHE A 58 -2.26 3.17 14.13
N GLU A 59 -3.36 3.87 13.84
CA GLU A 59 -4.12 4.61 14.84
C GLU A 59 -5.62 4.49 14.58
N HIS A 60 -6.44 4.86 15.57
CA HIS A 60 -7.87 5.10 15.36
C HIS A 60 -8.28 6.45 15.94
N ASP A 61 -9.35 7.02 15.41
CA ASP A 61 -9.86 8.35 15.77
C ASP A 61 -10.46 8.46 17.19
N LYS A 62 -10.40 7.38 17.98
CA LYS A 62 -11.06 7.23 19.29
C LYS A 62 -12.57 7.54 19.24
N GLY A 63 -13.21 7.31 18.09
CA GLY A 63 -14.64 7.56 17.87
C GLY A 63 -15.02 9.03 17.81
N LYS A 64 -14.04 9.93 17.62
CA LYS A 64 -14.27 11.38 17.61
C LYS A 64 -14.77 11.91 16.28
N THR A 65 -14.50 11.22 15.17
CA THR A 65 -14.78 11.72 13.82
C THR A 65 -16.21 11.42 13.39
N HIS A 66 -16.78 10.28 13.78
CA HIS A 66 -18.13 9.89 13.41
C HIS A 66 -19.10 9.99 14.60
N SER A 67 -20.29 10.56 14.38
CA SER A 67 -21.30 10.79 15.43
C SER A 67 -21.79 9.51 16.10
N SER A 68 -21.70 8.35 15.43
CA SER A 68 -22.05 7.06 16.03
C SER A 68 -21.03 6.54 17.05
N GLY A 69 -19.89 7.22 17.23
CA GLY A 69 -18.78 6.76 18.08
C GLY A 69 -18.00 5.58 17.49
N LYS A 70 -18.25 5.23 16.22
CA LYS A 70 -17.56 4.14 15.52
C LYS A 70 -16.09 4.50 15.37
N LEU A 71 -15.21 3.56 15.75
CA LEU A 71 -13.77 3.71 15.59
C LEU A 71 -13.42 3.63 14.10
N LEU A 72 -12.73 4.66 13.62
CA LEU A 72 -12.16 4.70 12.28
C LEU A 72 -10.66 4.44 12.40
N PHE A 73 -10.24 3.28 11.92
CA PHE A 73 -8.84 2.88 11.89
C PHE A 73 -8.14 3.48 10.67
N SER A 74 -6.86 3.79 10.84
CA SER A 74 -6.01 4.32 9.79
C SER A 74 -4.57 3.81 9.95
N ALA A 75 -3.87 3.72 8.83
CA ALA A 75 -2.46 3.43 8.78
C ALA A 75 -1.74 4.53 7.99
N ARG A 76 -0.53 4.90 8.39
CA ARG A 76 0.25 5.95 7.73
C ARG A 76 1.68 5.50 7.57
N ILE A 77 2.16 5.47 6.33
CA ILE A 77 3.58 5.29 6.00
C ILE A 77 4.21 6.68 5.85
N ILE A 78 5.19 6.96 6.71
CA ILE A 78 5.97 8.18 6.72
C ILE A 78 7.37 7.86 6.21
N PRO A 79 7.76 8.34 5.01
CA PRO A 79 9.14 8.21 4.57
C PRO A 79 10.07 9.22 5.26
N TYR A 80 11.36 8.96 5.19
CA TYR A 80 12.37 9.97 5.44
C TYR A 80 12.26 11.10 4.41
N ARG A 81 12.06 10.72 3.14
CA ARG A 81 11.89 11.60 1.99
C ARG A 81 11.00 10.92 0.96
N GLY A 82 10.07 11.67 0.36
CA GLY A 82 9.13 11.15 -0.63
C GLY A 82 7.68 11.39 -0.22
N SER A 83 6.75 10.83 -0.98
CA SER A 83 5.32 11.01 -0.76
C SER A 83 4.81 10.19 0.42
N TRP A 84 3.89 10.76 1.19
CA TRP A 84 3.24 10.06 2.29
C TRP A 84 2.13 9.17 1.76
N LEU A 85 1.96 7.98 2.35
CA LEU A 85 0.88 7.06 2.02
C LEU A 85 -0.01 6.86 3.24
N ASP A 86 -1.24 7.34 3.14
CA ASP A 86 -2.25 7.26 4.21
C ASP A 86 -3.35 6.28 3.79
N PHE A 87 -3.70 5.35 4.67
CA PHE A 87 -4.82 4.43 4.54
C PHE A 87 -5.82 4.69 5.65
N GLU A 88 -7.12 4.69 5.35
CA GLU A 88 -8.14 4.96 6.36
C GLU A 88 -9.47 4.27 6.02
N PHE A 89 -10.11 3.74 7.06
CA PHE A 89 -11.51 3.36 6.99
C PHE A 89 -12.39 4.60 7.03
N ASP A 90 -13.43 4.62 6.21
CA ASP A 90 -14.52 5.58 6.35
C ASP A 90 -15.68 5.02 7.20
N ALA A 91 -16.71 5.83 7.40
CA ALA A 91 -17.88 5.44 8.19
C ALA A 91 -18.66 4.25 7.59
N LYS A 92 -18.52 4.00 6.28
CA LYS A 92 -19.15 2.90 5.55
C LYS A 92 -18.28 1.64 5.50
N ASP A 93 -17.18 1.62 6.25
CA ASP A 93 -16.16 0.57 6.25
C ASP A 93 -15.47 0.36 4.89
N ILE A 94 -15.43 1.39 4.05
CA ILE A 94 -14.63 1.37 2.83
C ILE A 94 -13.20 1.79 3.15
N VAL A 95 -12.24 0.99 2.70
CA VAL A 95 -10.80 1.26 2.89
C VAL A 95 -10.34 2.20 1.79
N ASN A 96 -9.89 3.38 2.18
CA ASN A 96 -9.43 4.40 1.26
C ASN A 96 -7.93 4.63 1.40
N VAL A 97 -7.31 5.10 0.33
CA VAL A 97 -5.93 5.57 0.29
C VAL A 97 -5.88 7.06 -0.05
N ARG A 98 -4.91 7.78 0.51
CA ARG A 98 -4.52 9.14 0.13
C ARG A 98 -3.01 9.20 -0.04
N ILE A 99 -2.58 9.85 -1.12
CA ILE A 99 -1.17 10.16 -1.38
C ILE A 99 -0.97 11.64 -1.08
N ASP A 100 0.00 11.98 -0.23
CA ASP A 100 0.29 13.37 0.19
C ASP A 100 -0.94 14.15 0.68
N ARG A 101 -1.84 13.47 1.40
CA ARG A 101 -3.10 14.02 1.92
C ARG A 101 -4.03 14.61 0.84
N LYS A 102 -3.89 14.21 -0.42
CA LYS A 102 -4.79 14.59 -1.50
C LYS A 102 -6.13 13.83 -1.41
N ARG A 103 -6.94 13.96 -2.46
CA ARG A 103 -8.28 13.33 -2.56
C ARG A 103 -8.18 11.83 -2.29
N LYS A 104 -9.18 11.29 -1.57
CA LYS A 104 -9.33 9.86 -1.33
C LYS A 104 -9.55 9.11 -2.65
N LEU A 105 -8.97 7.92 -2.73
CA LEU A 105 -9.31 6.87 -3.69
C LEU A 105 -9.60 5.59 -2.90
N PRO A 106 -10.43 4.67 -3.40
CA PRO A 106 -10.51 3.31 -2.85
C PRO A 106 -9.11 2.67 -2.83
N VAL A 107 -8.81 1.87 -1.80
CA VAL A 107 -7.48 1.24 -1.69
C VAL A 107 -7.21 0.27 -2.84
N THR A 108 -8.26 -0.32 -3.41
CA THR A 108 -8.19 -1.23 -4.55
C THR A 108 -7.63 -0.56 -5.80
N ALA A 109 -7.83 0.75 -6.01
CA ALA A 109 -7.18 1.49 -7.08
C ALA A 109 -5.65 1.49 -6.94
N LEU A 110 -5.12 1.55 -5.71
CA LEU A 110 -3.68 1.37 -5.50
C LEU A 110 -3.24 -0.06 -5.84
N LEU A 111 -4.02 -1.07 -5.45
CA LEU A 111 -3.71 -2.48 -5.69
C LEU A 111 -3.72 -2.82 -7.19
N TYR A 112 -4.70 -2.31 -7.94
CA TYR A 112 -4.72 -2.39 -9.40
C TYR A 112 -3.50 -1.70 -10.02
N ALA A 113 -3.11 -0.52 -9.53
CA ALA A 113 -1.91 0.18 -10.03
C ALA A 113 -0.61 -0.61 -9.76
N LEU A 114 -0.55 -1.39 -8.67
CA LEU A 114 0.53 -2.34 -8.37
C LEU A 114 0.53 -3.57 -9.31
N GLY A 115 -0.50 -3.72 -10.14
CA GLY A 115 -0.63 -4.76 -11.14
C GLY A 115 -1.43 -5.98 -10.71
N MET A 116 -2.14 -5.90 -9.58
CA MET A 116 -2.99 -7.00 -9.12
C MET A 116 -4.34 -7.01 -9.85
N THR A 117 -4.90 -8.18 -10.09
CA THR A 117 -6.29 -8.34 -10.54
C THR A 117 -7.27 -8.37 -9.36
N GLY A 118 -8.57 -8.24 -9.63
CA GLY A 118 -9.61 -8.37 -8.60
C GLY A 118 -9.52 -9.70 -7.84
N GLU A 119 -9.30 -10.81 -8.56
CA GLU A 119 -9.10 -12.13 -7.96
C GLU A 119 -7.85 -12.19 -7.09
N GLU A 120 -6.71 -11.69 -7.56
CA GLU A 120 -5.46 -11.67 -6.78
C GLU A 120 -5.61 -10.84 -5.51
N ILE A 121 -6.32 -9.71 -5.60
CA ILE A 121 -6.65 -8.88 -4.44
C ILE A 121 -7.46 -9.70 -3.43
N LEU A 122 -8.58 -10.30 -3.84
CA LEU A 122 -9.42 -11.07 -2.93
C LEU A 122 -8.65 -12.24 -2.30
N ASN A 123 -7.91 -13.00 -3.11
CA ASN A 123 -7.15 -14.16 -2.67
C ASN A 123 -5.94 -13.81 -1.81
N HIS A 124 -5.45 -12.56 -1.86
CA HIS A 124 -4.42 -12.09 -0.95
C HIS A 124 -4.97 -11.75 0.44
N PHE A 125 -6.14 -11.10 0.52
CA PHE A 125 -6.67 -10.61 1.79
C PHE A 125 -7.54 -11.62 2.54
N TYR A 126 -8.09 -12.60 1.84
CA TYR A 126 -9.03 -13.59 2.38
C TYR A 126 -8.50 -15.02 2.20
N ASN A 127 -8.75 -15.85 3.21
CA ASN A 127 -8.69 -17.30 3.03
C ASN A 127 -9.86 -17.75 2.15
N ARG A 128 -9.77 -18.99 1.66
CA ARG A 128 -10.81 -19.61 0.84
C ARG A 128 -11.27 -20.92 1.45
N VAL A 129 -12.52 -21.25 1.19
CA VAL A 129 -13.11 -22.55 1.49
C VAL A 129 -13.61 -23.15 0.19
N THR A 130 -13.19 -24.37 -0.09
CA THR A 130 -13.69 -25.13 -1.25
C THR A 130 -15.00 -25.81 -0.88
N PHE A 131 -16.02 -25.55 -1.70
CA PHE A 131 -17.33 -26.18 -1.65
C PHE A 131 -17.40 -27.18 -2.80
N VAL A 132 -17.66 -28.45 -2.50
CA VAL A 132 -17.84 -29.51 -3.50
C VAL A 132 -19.24 -30.08 -3.40
N ARG A 133 -19.93 -30.32 -4.51
CA ARG A 133 -21.31 -30.79 -4.50
C ARG A 133 -21.40 -32.16 -3.83
N GLY A 134 -22.27 -32.28 -2.84
CA GLY A 134 -22.62 -33.52 -2.16
C GLY A 134 -24.06 -33.92 -2.46
N GLN A 135 -24.44 -35.14 -2.06
CA GLN A 135 -25.83 -35.57 -2.17
C GLN A 135 -26.68 -34.74 -1.19
N GLY A 136 -27.52 -33.86 -1.73
CA GLY A 136 -28.42 -33.01 -0.93
C GLY A 136 -27.76 -31.77 -0.31
N GLY A 137 -26.57 -31.36 -0.76
CA GLY A 137 -25.90 -30.18 -0.22
C GLY A 137 -24.47 -29.98 -0.74
N TRP A 138 -23.62 -29.41 0.11
CA TRP A 138 -22.21 -29.11 -0.17
C TRP A 138 -21.29 -29.76 0.84
N ILE A 139 -20.16 -30.25 0.37
CA ILE A 139 -19.07 -30.78 1.17
C ILE A 139 -18.04 -29.65 1.36
N ILE A 140 -17.70 -29.38 2.61
CA ILE A 140 -16.69 -28.37 2.99
C ILE A 140 -15.65 -28.97 3.96
N PRO A 141 -14.40 -28.46 3.97
CA PRO A 141 -13.40 -28.90 4.94
C PRO A 141 -13.80 -28.53 6.38
N PHE A 142 -13.62 -29.46 7.30
CA PHE A 142 -13.81 -29.24 8.73
C PHE A 142 -12.59 -28.56 9.34
N GLN A 143 -12.79 -27.38 9.93
CA GLN A 143 -11.80 -26.70 10.76
C GLN A 143 -12.37 -26.49 12.15
N ALA A 144 -11.77 -27.11 13.16
CA ALA A 144 -12.31 -27.11 14.52
C ALA A 144 -12.50 -25.70 15.06
N GLU A 145 -11.58 -24.79 14.75
CA GLU A 145 -11.56 -23.36 15.06
C GLU A 145 -12.88 -22.67 14.71
N ASN A 146 -13.37 -22.87 13.48
CA ASN A 146 -14.54 -22.19 12.93
C ASN A 146 -15.83 -22.61 13.64
N TRP A 147 -15.85 -23.81 14.23
CA TRP A 147 -17.01 -24.37 14.92
C TRP A 147 -16.98 -24.18 16.45
N ARG A 148 -15.89 -23.66 17.03
CA ARG A 148 -15.79 -23.49 18.49
C ARG A 148 -16.80 -22.46 18.99
N GLY A 149 -17.72 -22.90 19.84
CA GLY A 149 -18.71 -22.03 20.46
C GLY A 149 -19.90 -21.68 19.57
N GLN A 150 -19.90 -22.15 18.32
CA GLN A 150 -20.99 -21.95 17.37
C GLN A 150 -22.23 -22.78 17.75
N LYS A 151 -23.39 -22.33 17.28
CA LYS A 151 -24.65 -23.07 17.31
C LYS A 151 -25.10 -23.26 15.87
N PRO A 152 -24.90 -24.45 15.28
CA PRO A 152 -25.37 -24.76 13.94
C PRO A 152 -26.88 -24.53 13.83
N MET A 153 -27.35 -24.00 12.70
CA MET A 153 -28.79 -23.86 12.40
C MET A 153 -29.39 -25.13 11.77
N TYR A 154 -28.56 -26.14 11.53
CA TYR A 154 -28.86 -27.41 10.88
C TYR A 154 -27.94 -28.49 11.46
N ASP A 155 -28.24 -29.75 11.15
CA ASP A 155 -27.41 -30.87 11.56
C ASP A 155 -26.10 -30.87 10.75
N ILE A 156 -24.97 -30.90 11.45
CA ILE A 156 -23.65 -31.02 10.84
C ILE A 156 -23.35 -32.49 10.64
N ILE A 157 -23.24 -32.90 9.38
CA ILE A 157 -23.10 -34.30 8.97
C ILE A 157 -21.65 -34.55 8.53
N ASP A 158 -21.08 -35.68 8.91
CA ASP A 158 -19.79 -36.15 8.36
C ASP A 158 -20.01 -36.62 6.92
N ALA A 159 -19.33 -35.98 5.96
CA ALA A 159 -19.50 -36.28 4.54
C ALA A 159 -19.09 -37.72 4.16
N LYS A 160 -18.24 -38.39 4.97
CA LYS A 160 -17.80 -39.77 4.72
C LYS A 160 -18.77 -40.81 5.25
N THR A 161 -19.31 -40.61 6.45
CA THR A 161 -20.14 -41.60 7.13
C THR A 161 -21.64 -41.34 6.96
N GLY A 162 -22.03 -40.09 6.69
CA GLY A 162 -23.42 -39.64 6.68
C GLY A 162 -24.01 -39.50 8.08
N GLU A 163 -23.21 -39.64 9.14
CA GLU A 163 -23.66 -39.51 10.53
C GLU A 163 -23.67 -38.05 10.99
N ILE A 164 -24.64 -37.71 11.84
CA ILE A 164 -24.73 -36.39 12.46
C ILE A 164 -23.64 -36.27 13.53
N VAL A 165 -22.67 -35.39 13.30
CA VAL A 165 -21.58 -35.07 14.24
C VAL A 165 -22.06 -34.08 15.29
N PHE A 166 -22.77 -33.04 14.87
CA PHE A 166 -23.32 -32.01 15.76
C PHE A 166 -24.77 -31.73 15.38
N ALA A 167 -25.68 -31.88 16.35
CA ALA A 167 -27.10 -31.63 16.15
C ALA A 167 -27.40 -30.13 16.05
N ASN A 168 -28.42 -29.79 15.27
CA ASN A 168 -28.98 -28.46 15.15
C ASN A 168 -29.27 -27.82 16.52
N GLY A 169 -28.90 -26.55 16.69
CA GLY A 169 -29.17 -25.75 17.88
C GLY A 169 -28.29 -26.08 19.08
N GLN A 170 -27.51 -27.16 19.02
CA GLN A 170 -26.57 -27.54 20.07
C GLN A 170 -25.32 -26.68 19.98
N LYS A 171 -24.96 -26.02 21.09
CA LYS A 171 -23.70 -25.28 21.16
C LYS A 171 -22.52 -26.24 21.12
N ILE A 172 -21.66 -26.08 20.13
CA ILE A 172 -20.44 -26.88 19.99
C ILE A 172 -19.39 -26.33 20.96
N SER A 173 -19.04 -27.11 21.98
CA SER A 173 -17.96 -26.71 22.89
C SER A 173 -16.59 -26.81 22.20
N PRO A 174 -15.59 -25.99 22.57
CA PRO A 174 -14.23 -26.13 22.05
C PRO A 174 -13.67 -27.55 22.19
N ARG A 175 -14.00 -28.25 23.30
CA ARG A 175 -13.61 -29.64 23.53
C ARG A 175 -14.25 -30.60 22.52
N ALA A 176 -15.53 -30.38 22.18
CA ALA A 176 -16.24 -31.22 21.22
C ALA A 176 -15.71 -31.04 19.79
N ALA A 177 -15.50 -29.80 19.35
CA ALA A 177 -14.90 -29.51 18.05
C ALA A 177 -13.50 -30.13 17.91
N ASN A 178 -12.64 -29.96 18.91
CA ASN A 178 -11.29 -30.54 18.90
C ASN A 178 -11.30 -32.06 18.98
N LYS A 179 -12.31 -32.66 19.65
CA LYS A 179 -12.47 -34.11 19.69
C LYS A 179 -12.86 -34.64 18.31
N ALA A 180 -13.83 -34.02 17.64
CA ALA A 180 -14.24 -34.41 16.29
C ALA A 180 -13.06 -34.40 15.30
N ALA A 181 -12.20 -33.37 15.35
CA ALA A 181 -10.98 -33.32 14.54
C ALA A 181 -10.02 -34.49 14.85
N LYS A 182 -9.83 -34.81 16.14
CA LYS A 182 -8.98 -35.94 16.58
C LYS A 182 -9.55 -37.29 16.21
N ASP A 183 -10.87 -37.41 16.20
CA ASP A 183 -11.60 -38.63 15.84
C ASP A 183 -11.63 -38.85 14.31
N GLY A 184 -11.03 -37.93 13.52
CA GLY A 184 -10.79 -38.09 12.08
C GLY A 184 -11.79 -37.37 11.16
N LEU A 185 -12.64 -36.50 11.70
CA LEU A 185 -13.54 -35.68 10.89
C LEU A 185 -12.75 -34.70 10.02
N THR A 186 -12.88 -34.84 8.71
CA THR A 186 -12.18 -33.98 7.74
C THR A 186 -13.12 -33.12 6.92
N ASP A 187 -14.33 -33.60 6.64
CA ASP A 187 -15.25 -32.99 5.69
C ASP A 187 -16.67 -33.02 6.24
N LEU A 188 -17.37 -31.90 6.11
CA LEU A 188 -18.76 -31.75 6.53
C LEU A 188 -19.67 -31.67 5.32
N LEU A 189 -20.83 -32.32 5.39
CA LEU A 189 -21.95 -32.09 4.49
C LEU A 189 -22.87 -31.04 5.12
N ILE A 190 -23.07 -29.93 4.41
CA ILE A 190 -23.93 -28.82 4.79
C ILE A 190 -25.05 -28.61 3.77
N PRO A 191 -26.24 -28.12 4.16
CA PRO A 191 -27.35 -27.84 3.24
C PRO A 191 -26.99 -26.82 2.17
N THR A 192 -27.71 -26.85 1.04
CA THR A 192 -27.50 -25.92 -0.08
C THR A 192 -27.69 -24.46 0.35
N GLU A 193 -28.61 -24.19 1.27
CA GLU A 193 -28.96 -22.85 1.73
C GLU A 193 -27.78 -22.10 2.38
N GLU A 194 -26.78 -22.85 2.87
CA GLU A 194 -25.60 -22.30 3.57
C GLU A 194 -24.55 -21.70 2.65
N ILE A 195 -24.68 -21.95 1.34
CA ILE A 195 -23.81 -21.32 0.34
C ILE A 195 -24.27 -19.89 0.03
N PHE A 196 -25.55 -19.58 0.23
CA PHE A 196 -26.09 -18.26 -0.09
C PHE A 196 -25.51 -17.20 0.85
N GLY A 197 -25.27 -15.99 0.31
CA GLY A 197 -24.63 -14.92 1.09
C GLY A 197 -23.10 -14.98 1.12
N ARG A 198 -22.49 -16.11 0.73
CA ARG A 198 -21.03 -16.23 0.59
C ARG A 198 -20.56 -15.63 -0.73
N TYR A 199 -19.28 -15.29 -0.80
CA TYR A 199 -18.71 -14.59 -1.95
C TYR A 199 -17.79 -15.49 -2.77
N SER A 200 -17.90 -15.45 -4.11
CA SER A 200 -16.99 -16.18 -4.99
C SER A 200 -15.56 -15.66 -4.85
N ALA A 201 -14.58 -16.56 -4.85
CA ALA A 201 -13.17 -16.19 -4.88
C ALA A 201 -12.65 -15.90 -6.30
N TYR A 202 -13.33 -16.45 -7.31
CA TYR A 202 -12.92 -16.45 -8.72
C TYR A 202 -14.11 -16.13 -9.63
N ASP A 203 -13.80 -15.64 -10.82
CA ASP A 203 -14.74 -15.58 -11.92
C ASP A 203 -15.05 -17.01 -12.37
N LEU A 204 -16.34 -17.37 -12.38
CA LEU A 204 -16.80 -18.62 -12.98
C LEU A 204 -17.47 -18.30 -14.30
N ILE A 205 -16.80 -18.66 -15.38
CA ILE A 205 -17.24 -18.37 -16.75
C ILE A 205 -17.29 -19.64 -17.58
N ASN A 206 -18.08 -19.60 -18.63
CA ASN A 206 -17.99 -20.57 -19.71
C ASN A 206 -16.87 -20.15 -20.67
N GLU A 207 -15.76 -20.88 -20.68
CA GLU A 207 -14.61 -20.54 -21.54
C GLU A 207 -14.92 -20.54 -23.04
N SER A 208 -15.96 -21.29 -23.47
CA SER A 208 -16.33 -21.38 -24.89
C SER A 208 -17.25 -20.25 -25.35
N THR A 209 -18.17 -19.80 -24.50
CA THR A 209 -19.16 -18.77 -24.86
C THR A 209 -18.85 -17.39 -24.29
N GLY A 210 -17.94 -17.30 -23.31
CA GLY A 210 -17.68 -16.09 -22.54
C GLY A 210 -18.83 -15.71 -21.58
N GLN A 211 -19.82 -16.59 -21.39
CA GLN A 211 -20.90 -16.35 -20.44
C GLN A 211 -20.33 -16.36 -19.02
N ILE A 212 -20.58 -15.28 -18.27
CA ILE A 212 -20.22 -15.18 -16.87
C ILE A 212 -21.36 -15.77 -16.04
N TYR A 213 -21.05 -16.73 -15.17
CA TYR A 213 -21.99 -17.30 -14.21
C TYR A 213 -21.99 -16.52 -12.89
N ILE A 214 -20.80 -16.19 -12.38
CA ILE A 214 -20.60 -15.35 -11.20
C ILE A 214 -19.20 -14.72 -11.28
N GLU A 215 -19.10 -13.44 -10.92
CA GLU A 215 -17.81 -12.74 -10.84
C GLU A 215 -17.15 -12.92 -9.47
N ALA A 216 -15.84 -12.74 -9.42
CA ALA A 216 -15.08 -12.73 -8.19
C ALA A 216 -15.59 -11.63 -7.24
N GLY A 217 -15.78 -12.02 -5.99
CA GLY A 217 -16.36 -11.19 -4.95
C GLY A 217 -17.88 -11.01 -5.06
N ASP A 218 -18.58 -11.53 -6.07
CA ASP A 218 -20.05 -11.54 -6.05
C ASP A 218 -20.61 -12.57 -5.10
N GLU A 219 -21.81 -12.26 -4.61
CA GLU A 219 -22.55 -13.11 -3.69
C GLU A 219 -23.17 -14.29 -4.43
N VAL A 220 -23.07 -15.48 -3.86
CA VAL A 220 -23.79 -16.66 -4.36
C VAL A 220 -25.28 -16.48 -4.06
N SER A 221 -26.08 -16.40 -5.12
CA SER A 221 -27.52 -16.25 -5.08
C SER A 221 -28.19 -17.51 -5.63
N ALA A 222 -29.50 -17.67 -5.45
CA ALA A 222 -30.22 -18.79 -6.05
C ALA A 222 -30.10 -18.77 -7.59
N GLU A 223 -30.16 -17.58 -8.20
CA GLU A 223 -30.11 -17.41 -9.66
C GLU A 223 -28.77 -17.84 -10.24
N ASN A 224 -27.64 -17.39 -9.67
CA ASN A 224 -26.34 -17.79 -10.19
C ASN A 224 -26.00 -19.26 -9.86
N LEU A 225 -26.49 -19.77 -8.73
CA LEU A 225 -26.33 -21.18 -8.38
C LEU A 225 -27.04 -22.11 -9.38
N GLU A 226 -28.25 -21.75 -9.82
CA GLU A 226 -28.97 -22.49 -10.86
C GLU A 226 -28.20 -22.51 -12.19
N LEU A 227 -27.56 -21.39 -12.57
CA LEU A 227 -26.72 -21.34 -13.76
C LEU A 227 -25.49 -22.24 -13.63
N LEU A 228 -24.84 -22.24 -12.47
CA LEU A 228 -23.71 -23.12 -12.16
C LEU A 228 -24.12 -24.59 -12.18
N ASP A 229 -25.31 -24.92 -11.65
CA ASP A 229 -25.90 -26.27 -11.72
C ASP A 229 -26.14 -26.73 -13.15
N GLN A 230 -26.72 -25.87 -13.99
CA GLN A 230 -26.95 -26.16 -15.41
C GLN A 230 -25.64 -26.34 -16.18
N ALA A 231 -24.60 -25.61 -15.79
CA ALA A 231 -23.25 -25.72 -16.35
C ALA A 231 -22.49 -26.97 -15.86
N GLY A 232 -23.03 -27.69 -14.86
CA GLY A 232 -22.37 -28.87 -14.27
C GLY A 232 -21.17 -28.51 -13.38
N ILE A 233 -21.13 -27.29 -12.84
CA ILE A 233 -20.08 -26.86 -11.92
C ILE A 233 -20.41 -27.38 -10.52
N ASP A 234 -19.64 -28.37 -10.09
CA ASP A 234 -19.79 -29.06 -8.81
C ASP A 234 -18.77 -28.59 -7.77
N ARG A 235 -17.80 -27.76 -8.14
CA ARG A 235 -16.77 -27.24 -7.24
C ARG A 235 -16.68 -25.72 -7.34
N ILE A 236 -16.77 -25.04 -6.21
CA ILE A 236 -16.69 -23.58 -6.11
C ILE A 236 -15.74 -23.22 -4.96
N GLU A 237 -14.88 -22.23 -5.15
CA GLU A 237 -14.07 -21.66 -4.07
C GLU A 237 -14.67 -20.34 -3.62
N LEU A 238 -14.98 -20.24 -2.33
CA LEU A 238 -15.62 -19.08 -1.72
C LEU A 238 -14.70 -18.42 -0.71
N LEU A 239 -14.82 -17.11 -0.55
CA LEU A 239 -14.07 -16.34 0.44
C LEU A 239 -14.53 -16.72 1.85
N ASP A 240 -13.56 -16.96 2.74
CA ASP A 240 -13.78 -17.29 4.15
C ASP A 240 -14.09 -16.02 4.97
N ILE A 241 -15.28 -15.47 4.72
CA ILE A 241 -15.80 -14.26 5.36
C ILE A 241 -16.99 -14.69 6.22
N ASP A 242 -16.89 -14.45 7.54
CA ASP A 242 -17.91 -14.84 8.52
C ASP A 242 -18.62 -13.64 9.17
N HIS A 243 -18.19 -12.41 8.85
CA HIS A 243 -18.68 -11.14 9.43
C HIS A 243 -18.53 -11.03 10.96
N VAL A 244 -17.81 -11.95 11.59
CA VAL A 244 -17.57 -11.98 13.04
C VAL A 244 -16.08 -11.86 13.32
N ALA A 245 -15.27 -12.79 12.82
CA ALA A 245 -13.83 -12.77 12.94
C ALA A 245 -13.14 -12.16 11.71
N THR A 246 -13.79 -12.21 10.54
CA THR A 246 -13.26 -11.68 9.28
C THR A 246 -14.36 -10.95 8.52
N GLY A 247 -14.23 -9.64 8.36
CA GLY A 247 -15.18 -8.81 7.62
C GLY A 247 -14.85 -8.65 6.13
N ALA A 248 -15.89 -8.38 5.32
CA ALA A 248 -15.81 -8.20 3.87
C ALA A 248 -15.21 -6.83 3.43
N TRP A 249 -14.25 -6.27 4.16
CA TRP A 249 -13.78 -4.89 3.98
C TRP A 249 -13.16 -4.58 2.60
N ILE A 250 -12.19 -5.39 2.17
CA ILE A 250 -11.53 -5.23 0.86
C ILE A 250 -12.48 -5.59 -0.26
N ARG A 251 -13.29 -6.65 -0.10
CA ARG A 251 -14.33 -7.03 -1.06
C ARG A 251 -15.33 -5.89 -1.29
N ASN A 252 -15.83 -5.28 -0.21
CA ASN A 252 -16.77 -4.17 -0.31
C ASN A 252 -16.12 -2.92 -0.91
N THR A 253 -14.83 -2.71 -0.64
CA THR A 253 -14.06 -1.64 -1.27
C THR A 253 -13.93 -1.86 -2.78
N LEU A 254 -13.64 -3.10 -3.20
CA LEU A 254 -13.55 -3.50 -4.60
C LEU A 254 -14.86 -3.20 -5.35
N LYS A 255 -16.01 -3.52 -4.74
CA LYS A 255 -17.34 -3.28 -5.36
C LYS A 255 -17.74 -1.80 -5.43
N VAL A 256 -17.10 -0.91 -4.66
CA VAL A 256 -17.33 0.54 -4.73
C VAL A 256 -16.34 1.23 -5.66
N ASP A 257 -15.21 0.58 -5.95
CA ASP A 257 -14.21 1.10 -6.86
C ASP A 257 -14.75 1.13 -8.30
N LYS A 258 -14.36 2.18 -9.02
CA LYS A 258 -14.68 2.33 -10.45
C LYS A 258 -13.55 1.86 -11.35
N ALA A 259 -12.34 1.70 -10.79
CA ALA A 259 -11.24 1.10 -11.50
C ALA A 259 -11.42 -0.43 -11.46
N GLU A 260 -11.44 -1.03 -12.64
CA GLU A 260 -11.49 -2.49 -12.82
C GLU A 260 -10.15 -3.04 -13.33
N GLU A 261 -9.28 -2.15 -13.82
CA GLU A 261 -7.99 -2.51 -14.42
C GLU A 261 -6.88 -1.54 -14.03
N ARG A 262 -5.63 -2.01 -14.18
CA ARG A 262 -4.40 -1.26 -13.88
C ARG A 262 -4.32 0.09 -14.59
N GLU A 263 -4.69 0.16 -15.87
CA GLU A 263 -4.57 1.40 -16.65
C GLU A 263 -5.48 2.51 -16.11
N GLN A 264 -6.73 2.16 -15.81
CA GLN A 264 -7.71 3.08 -15.24
C GLN A 264 -7.27 3.54 -13.85
N ALA A 265 -6.78 2.62 -13.02
CA ALA A 265 -6.23 2.91 -11.69
C ALA A 265 -5.04 3.89 -11.74
N LEU A 266 -4.06 3.64 -12.63
CA LEU A 266 -2.92 4.54 -12.84
C LEU A 266 -3.38 5.93 -13.30
N SER A 267 -4.35 5.98 -14.22
CA SER A 267 -4.95 7.23 -14.70
C SER A 267 -5.66 7.99 -13.57
N ASP A 268 -6.39 7.32 -12.69
CA ASP A 268 -7.08 7.95 -11.57
C ASP A 268 -6.13 8.48 -10.50
N ILE A 269 -5.07 7.75 -10.19
CA ILE A 269 -3.97 8.23 -9.35
C ILE A 269 -3.31 9.46 -9.99
N TYR A 270 -3.04 9.42 -11.30
CA TYR A 270 -2.45 10.55 -12.02
C TYR A 270 -3.32 11.80 -11.93
N ARG A 271 -4.64 11.69 -12.16
CA ARG A 271 -5.58 12.82 -12.06
C ARG A 271 -5.64 13.42 -10.66
N VAL A 272 -5.48 12.61 -9.61
CA VAL A 272 -5.38 13.11 -8.22
C VAL A 272 -4.07 13.85 -8.01
N MET A 273 -2.96 13.34 -8.55
CA MET A 273 -1.65 13.92 -8.36
C MET A 273 -1.43 15.20 -9.19
N ARG A 274 -1.96 15.23 -10.41
CA ARG A 274 -1.84 16.33 -11.38
C ARG A 274 -3.21 16.69 -11.95
N PRO A 275 -4.04 17.42 -11.20
CA PRO A 275 -5.37 17.80 -11.65
C PRO A 275 -5.28 18.71 -12.89
N GLY A 276 -5.99 18.36 -13.96
CA GLY A 276 -6.07 19.14 -15.20
C GLY A 276 -5.08 18.73 -16.29
N GLU A 277 -4.09 17.90 -15.99
CA GLU A 277 -3.23 17.29 -17.02
C GLU A 277 -3.87 15.97 -17.51
N PRO A 278 -4.05 15.77 -18.83
CA PRO A 278 -4.57 14.50 -19.34
C PRO A 278 -3.54 13.37 -19.10
N PRO A 279 -3.95 12.24 -18.50
CA PRO A 279 -3.05 11.10 -18.30
C PRO A 279 -2.80 10.36 -19.62
N THR A 280 -1.55 9.93 -19.82
CA THR A 280 -1.21 8.84 -20.75
C THR A 280 -0.71 7.68 -19.91
N LEU A 281 -0.78 6.45 -20.42
CA LEU A 281 -0.34 5.27 -19.66
C LEU A 281 1.12 5.40 -19.20
N GLU A 282 2.01 5.79 -20.11
CA GLU A 282 3.45 5.96 -19.82
C GLU A 282 3.70 7.04 -18.76
N THR A 283 3.03 8.20 -18.87
CA THR A 283 3.22 9.28 -17.89
C THR A 283 2.62 8.93 -16.53
N ALA A 284 1.52 8.17 -16.50
CA ALA A 284 0.90 7.69 -15.27
C ALA A 284 1.76 6.64 -14.57
N GLU A 285 2.30 5.68 -15.32
CA GLU A 285 3.19 4.64 -14.80
C GLU A 285 4.50 5.22 -14.30
N SER A 286 5.12 6.12 -15.06
CA SER A 286 6.34 6.83 -14.62
C SER A 286 6.11 7.66 -13.36
N LEU A 287 4.96 8.34 -13.27
CA LEU A 287 4.59 9.08 -12.06
C LEU A 287 4.43 8.13 -10.87
N PHE A 288 3.65 7.05 -11.03
CA PHE A 288 3.38 6.08 -9.97
C PHE A 288 4.67 5.41 -9.47
N SER A 289 5.52 4.94 -10.39
CA SER A 289 6.84 4.37 -10.07
C SER A 289 7.68 5.36 -9.25
N GLY A 290 7.71 6.62 -9.70
CA GLY A 290 8.43 7.70 -9.05
C GLY A 290 7.90 8.12 -7.67
N LEU A 291 6.69 7.69 -7.27
CA LEU A 291 6.14 8.02 -5.96
C LEU A 291 6.69 7.16 -4.84
N PHE A 292 6.98 5.88 -5.10
CA PHE A 292 7.25 4.89 -4.04
C PHE A 292 8.46 3.98 -4.32
N PHE A 293 8.81 3.78 -5.59
CA PHE A 293 9.76 2.75 -6.03
C PHE A 293 11.08 3.32 -6.56
N ASP A 294 11.14 4.62 -6.80
CA ASP A 294 12.33 5.32 -7.28
C ASP A 294 13.20 5.80 -6.09
N PRO A 295 14.43 5.28 -5.90
CA PRO A 295 15.30 5.68 -4.79
C PRO A 295 15.75 7.14 -4.86
N ASP A 296 15.73 7.76 -6.04
CA ASP A 296 16.04 9.19 -6.18
C ASP A 296 14.92 10.07 -5.65
N ARG A 297 13.70 9.53 -5.45
CA ARG A 297 12.51 10.26 -5.02
C ARG A 297 11.95 9.80 -3.68
N TYR A 298 12.11 8.52 -3.35
CA TYR A 298 11.59 7.90 -2.15
C TYR A 298 12.69 7.25 -1.32
N ASP A 299 12.61 7.43 -0.01
CA ASP A 299 13.57 6.91 0.95
C ASP A 299 12.92 6.80 2.33
N LEU A 300 12.85 5.59 2.88
CA LEU A 300 12.43 5.30 4.26
C LEU A 300 13.53 5.58 5.26
N SER A 301 14.80 5.68 4.83
CA SER A 301 16.02 5.46 5.62
C SER A 301 16.09 4.05 6.21
N ALA A 302 17.30 3.62 6.58
CA ALA A 302 17.51 2.34 7.27
C ALA A 302 16.66 2.21 8.54
N VAL A 303 16.53 3.30 9.32
CA VAL A 303 15.70 3.32 10.53
C VAL A 303 14.22 3.11 10.20
N GLY A 304 13.72 3.75 9.14
CA GLY A 304 12.32 3.59 8.73
C GLY A 304 12.04 2.19 8.21
N ARG A 305 12.97 1.60 7.45
CA ARG A 305 12.90 0.21 6.99
C ARG A 305 12.87 -0.76 8.16
N VAL A 306 13.79 -0.63 9.13
CA VAL A 306 13.80 -1.46 10.34
C VAL A 306 12.49 -1.33 11.12
N LYS A 307 11.97 -0.11 11.31
CA LYS A 307 10.68 0.09 12.00
C LYS A 307 9.51 -0.56 11.26
N LEU A 308 9.47 -0.43 9.94
CA LEU A 308 8.44 -1.04 9.11
C LEU A 308 8.50 -2.58 9.19
N ASN A 309 9.70 -3.14 9.06
CA ASN A 309 9.95 -4.58 9.19
C ASN A 309 9.52 -5.12 10.55
N MET A 310 9.95 -4.46 11.64
CA MET A 310 9.59 -4.87 13.00
C MET A 310 8.09 -4.80 13.26
N ARG A 311 7.40 -3.79 12.72
CA ARG A 311 5.97 -3.60 12.97
C ARG A 311 5.09 -4.56 12.17
N LEU A 312 5.55 -5.00 11.00
CA LEU A 312 4.80 -5.84 10.07
C LEU A 312 5.33 -7.27 9.97
N ASP A 313 6.35 -7.61 10.77
CA ASP A 313 7.06 -8.89 10.73
C ASP A 313 7.60 -9.24 9.32
N LEU A 314 8.28 -8.28 8.69
CA LEU A 314 8.85 -8.44 7.35
C LEU A 314 10.36 -8.66 7.40
N ASP A 315 10.85 -9.53 6.52
CA ASP A 315 12.28 -9.81 6.34
C ASP A 315 12.81 -9.08 5.09
N ALA A 316 13.37 -7.91 5.29
CA ALA A 316 13.93 -7.08 4.23
C ALA A 316 15.20 -6.42 4.72
N GLU A 317 16.23 -6.34 3.88
CA GLU A 317 17.46 -5.66 4.25
C GLU A 317 17.20 -4.19 4.58
N ASP A 318 17.90 -3.66 5.58
CA ASP A 318 17.82 -2.26 6.01
C ASP A 318 18.32 -1.27 4.94
N THR A 319 19.08 -1.78 3.97
CA THR A 319 19.55 -1.09 2.77
C THR A 319 18.44 -0.80 1.75
N VAL A 320 17.33 -1.55 1.79
CA VAL A 320 16.20 -1.36 0.86
C VAL A 320 15.31 -0.24 1.39
N THR A 321 15.56 0.98 0.93
CA THR A 321 14.86 2.15 1.48
C THR A 321 13.67 2.65 0.63
N THR A 322 13.43 2.10 -0.55
CA THR A 322 12.16 2.30 -1.27
C THR A 322 11.07 1.39 -0.71
N LEU A 323 9.80 1.69 -0.99
CA LEU A 323 8.72 0.75 -0.68
C LEU A 323 8.74 -0.42 -1.67
N ARG A 324 8.29 -1.58 -1.20
CA ARG A 324 8.00 -2.75 -2.02
C ARG A 324 6.50 -3.01 -2.03
N THR A 325 6.03 -3.76 -3.01
CA THR A 325 4.61 -4.16 -3.09
C THR A 325 4.18 -4.92 -1.84
N GLU A 326 5.04 -5.82 -1.33
CA GLU A 326 4.81 -6.61 -0.13
C GLU A 326 4.65 -5.72 1.12
N ASP A 327 5.38 -4.60 1.19
CA ASP A 327 5.26 -3.66 2.31
C ASP A 327 3.87 -3.02 2.32
N ILE A 328 3.39 -2.56 1.16
CA ILE A 328 2.07 -1.93 1.01
C ILE A 328 0.97 -2.93 1.36
N LEU A 329 1.07 -4.16 0.85
CA LEU A 329 0.12 -5.23 1.10
C LEU A 329 0.05 -5.58 2.60
N ALA A 330 1.21 -5.74 3.26
CA ALA A 330 1.28 -6.02 4.69
C ALA A 330 0.68 -4.88 5.54
N VAL A 331 0.86 -3.63 5.14
CA VAL A 331 0.22 -2.48 5.82
C VAL A 331 -1.30 -2.53 5.70
N ILE A 332 -1.82 -2.78 4.49
CA ILE A 332 -3.28 -2.87 4.28
C ILE A 332 -3.84 -4.07 5.04
N LYS A 333 -3.14 -5.22 5.04
CA LYS A 333 -3.57 -6.42 5.75
C LYS A 333 -3.63 -6.17 7.26
N THR A 334 -2.59 -5.57 7.83
CA THR A 334 -2.56 -5.20 9.25
C THR A 334 -3.68 -4.21 9.60
N LEU A 335 -3.96 -3.22 8.73
CA LEU A 335 -5.06 -2.27 8.94
C LEU A 335 -6.42 -2.98 8.98
N VAL A 336 -6.65 -3.93 8.08
CA VAL A 336 -7.86 -4.74 8.03
C VAL A 336 -7.97 -5.65 9.26
N ASP A 337 -6.87 -6.30 9.65
CA ASP A 337 -6.84 -7.16 10.82
C ASP A 337 -7.15 -6.37 12.12
N LEU A 338 -6.65 -5.13 12.24
CA LEU A 338 -7.01 -4.23 13.35
C LEU A 338 -8.51 -3.94 13.40
N LYS A 339 -9.16 -3.81 12.24
CA LYS A 339 -10.60 -3.62 12.14
C LYS A 339 -11.38 -4.87 12.56
N ASP A 340 -10.84 -6.06 12.27
CA ASP A 340 -11.33 -7.35 12.77
C ASP A 340 -11.03 -7.59 14.27
N GLY A 341 -10.38 -6.64 14.94
CA GLY A 341 -10.01 -6.75 16.36
C GLY A 341 -8.75 -7.59 16.61
N LYS A 342 -7.94 -7.83 15.58
CA LYS A 342 -6.68 -8.57 15.64
C LYS A 342 -5.51 -7.57 15.67
N GLY A 343 -4.73 -7.61 16.76
CA GLY A 343 -3.57 -6.72 16.94
C GLY A 343 -3.89 -5.43 17.71
N GLU A 344 -2.89 -4.56 17.83
CA GLU A 344 -2.96 -3.33 18.64
C GLU A 344 -2.56 -2.09 17.80
N ILE A 345 -3.13 -0.93 18.16
CA ILE A 345 -2.74 0.35 17.58
C ILE A 345 -1.46 0.90 18.21
N ASP A 346 -0.79 1.79 17.50
CA ASP A 346 0.43 2.43 17.94
C ASP A 346 0.14 3.72 18.72
N ASP A 347 0.96 4.00 19.74
CA ASP A 347 1.01 5.33 20.37
C ASP A 347 1.96 6.24 19.60
N ILE A 348 1.40 7.07 18.72
CA ILE A 348 2.17 7.98 17.87
C ILE A 348 2.85 9.12 18.67
N ASP A 349 2.37 9.40 19.88
CA ASP A 349 2.95 10.44 20.73
C ASP A 349 4.10 9.94 21.60
N ASN A 350 4.35 8.62 21.61
CA ASN A 350 5.52 8.04 22.24
C ASN A 350 6.82 8.64 21.66
N LEU A 351 7.76 9.04 22.53
CA LEU A 351 9.05 9.58 22.12
C LEU A 351 9.86 8.62 21.25
N GLY A 352 9.68 7.30 21.39
CA GLY A 352 10.28 6.30 20.50
C GLY A 352 9.82 6.43 19.04
N ASN A 353 8.67 7.05 18.80
CA ASN A 353 8.09 7.35 17.49
C ASN A 353 8.39 8.78 17.02
N ARG A 354 9.17 9.53 17.80
CA ARG A 354 9.65 10.87 17.46
C ARG A 354 11.16 10.84 17.24
N ARG A 355 11.66 11.70 16.35
CA ARG A 355 13.10 11.95 16.22
C ARG A 355 13.39 13.43 16.09
N VAL A 356 14.58 13.80 16.53
CA VAL A 356 15.09 15.17 16.47
C VAL A 356 15.85 15.35 15.16
N ARG A 357 15.46 16.31 14.33
CA ARG A 357 16.26 16.78 13.19
C ARG A 357 17.14 17.92 13.67
N SER A 358 18.44 17.78 13.47
CA SER A 358 19.40 18.86 13.68
C SER A 358 19.41 19.83 12.49
N VAL A 359 20.05 20.98 12.66
CA VAL A 359 20.22 21.98 11.59
C VAL A 359 20.87 21.39 10.33
N GLY A 360 21.85 20.49 10.49
CA GLY A 360 22.55 19.86 9.37
C GLY A 360 21.60 19.05 8.48
N GLU A 361 20.78 18.19 9.10
CA GLU A 361 19.80 17.37 8.38
C GLU A 361 18.72 18.22 7.69
N LEU A 362 18.26 19.28 8.36
CA LEU A 362 17.27 20.19 7.79
C LEU A 362 17.84 20.94 6.57
N LEU A 363 19.06 21.45 6.68
CA LEU A 363 19.74 22.16 5.60
C LEU A 363 20.08 21.23 4.43
N GLU A 364 20.57 20.02 4.71
CA GLU A 364 20.88 19.01 3.69
C GLU A 364 19.66 18.72 2.81
N ASN A 365 18.49 18.52 3.43
CA ASN A 365 17.25 18.27 2.70
C ASN A 365 16.86 19.45 1.79
N GLN A 366 16.98 20.70 2.27
CA GLN A 366 16.69 21.89 1.46
C GLN A 366 17.70 22.06 0.32
N TYR A 367 18.98 21.84 0.60
CA TYR A 367 20.03 21.91 -0.41
C TYR A 367 19.80 20.87 -1.51
N ARG A 368 19.44 19.64 -1.14
CA ARG A 368 19.09 18.56 -2.09
C ARG A 368 17.93 18.94 -2.99
N VAL A 369 16.87 19.57 -2.47
CA VAL A 369 15.75 20.08 -3.28
C VAL A 369 16.25 21.08 -4.32
N GLY A 370 17.17 21.96 -3.92
CA GLY A 370 17.84 22.89 -4.82
C GLY A 370 18.65 22.18 -5.92
N LEU A 371 19.42 21.15 -5.56
CA LEU A 371 20.20 20.34 -6.50
C LEU A 371 19.31 19.58 -7.50
N LEU A 372 18.19 18.99 -7.06
CA LEU A 372 17.25 18.30 -7.95
C LEU A 372 16.62 19.25 -8.98
N ARG A 373 16.31 20.50 -8.59
CA ARG A 373 15.84 21.52 -9.54
C ARG A 373 16.91 21.87 -10.57
N MET A 374 18.16 21.99 -10.11
CA MET A 374 19.30 22.25 -10.99
C MET A 374 19.56 21.08 -11.94
N GLU A 375 19.49 19.84 -11.46
CA GLU A 375 19.67 18.62 -12.26
C GLU A 375 18.67 18.57 -13.43
N ARG A 376 17.39 18.86 -13.17
CA ARG A 376 16.36 18.93 -14.23
C ARG A 376 16.72 19.97 -15.30
N ALA A 377 17.11 21.17 -14.88
CA ALA A 377 17.50 22.23 -15.80
C ALA A 377 18.76 21.86 -16.61
N VAL A 378 19.72 21.18 -15.99
CA VAL A 378 20.92 20.66 -16.68
C VAL A 378 20.52 19.60 -17.71
N LYS A 379 19.68 18.63 -17.36
CA LYS A 379 19.21 17.57 -18.28
C LYS A 379 18.48 18.17 -19.50
N GLU A 380 17.63 19.17 -19.28
CA GLU A 380 16.89 19.86 -20.34
C GLU A 380 17.81 20.68 -21.26
N ARG A 381 18.84 21.33 -20.72
CA ARG A 381 19.83 22.05 -21.55
C ARG A 381 20.74 21.09 -22.32
N MET A 382 21.14 19.98 -21.70
CA MET A 382 22.02 18.99 -22.34
C MET A 382 21.39 18.31 -23.56
N SER A 383 20.05 18.30 -23.69
CA SER A 383 19.37 17.75 -24.88
C SER A 383 19.33 18.71 -26.07
N SER A 384 19.54 20.02 -25.85
CA SER A 384 19.32 21.07 -26.84
C SER A 384 20.60 21.78 -27.31
N VAL A 385 21.74 21.55 -26.66
CA VAL A 385 22.98 22.27 -26.93
C VAL A 385 24.01 21.39 -27.65
N ASP A 386 24.75 21.97 -28.59
CA ASP A 386 25.90 21.33 -29.23
C ASP A 386 27.00 21.04 -28.21
N VAL A 387 27.25 19.76 -27.98
CA VAL A 387 28.12 19.26 -26.91
C VAL A 387 29.60 19.64 -27.14
N SER A 388 29.98 19.95 -28.38
CA SER A 388 31.38 20.22 -28.75
C SER A 388 31.94 21.52 -28.16
N THR A 389 31.10 22.53 -27.94
CA THR A 389 31.54 23.87 -27.49
C THR A 389 31.20 24.17 -26.03
N VAL A 390 30.43 23.33 -25.36
CA VAL A 390 29.93 23.59 -24.01
C VAL A 390 30.99 23.36 -22.94
N MET A 391 31.02 24.25 -21.94
CA MET A 391 31.78 24.07 -20.70
C MET A 391 30.87 23.74 -19.51
N PRO A 392 31.38 23.08 -18.45
CA PRO A 392 30.56 22.70 -17.29
C PRO A 392 29.84 23.87 -16.60
N ASN A 393 30.49 25.03 -16.50
CA ASN A 393 29.92 26.25 -15.92
C ASN A 393 28.70 26.79 -16.69
N ASP A 394 28.61 26.58 -18.01
CA ASP A 394 27.50 27.06 -18.84
C ASP A 394 26.20 26.29 -18.55
N GLN A 395 26.34 25.04 -18.13
CA GLN A 395 25.22 24.15 -17.84
C GLN A 395 24.71 24.30 -16.41
N ILE A 396 25.59 24.65 -15.48
CA ILE A 396 25.28 24.70 -14.05
C ILE A 396 24.81 26.10 -13.65
N ASN A 397 23.55 26.18 -13.22
CA ASN A 397 23.01 27.38 -12.59
C ASN A 397 22.80 27.14 -11.10
N ALA A 398 23.64 27.76 -10.25
CA ALA A 398 23.58 27.61 -8.80
C ALA A 398 22.38 28.32 -8.15
N LYS A 399 21.68 29.22 -8.85
CA LYS A 399 20.58 30.03 -8.27
C LYS A 399 19.53 29.21 -7.52
N PRO A 400 19.02 28.06 -8.02
CA PRO A 400 18.03 27.27 -7.32
C PRO A 400 18.54 26.70 -5.99
N ALA A 401 19.81 26.25 -5.94
CA ALA A 401 20.42 25.74 -4.72
C ALA A 401 20.66 26.85 -3.69
N VAL A 402 21.19 27.99 -4.14
CA VAL A 402 21.41 29.16 -3.27
C VAL A 402 20.10 29.73 -2.75
N ALA A 403 19.06 29.76 -3.58
CA ALA A 403 17.74 30.20 -3.15
C ALA A 403 17.18 29.31 -2.04
N ALA A 404 17.31 27.98 -2.16
CA ALA A 404 16.86 27.05 -1.13
C ALA A 404 17.59 27.26 0.22
N VAL A 405 18.91 27.51 0.18
CA VAL A 405 19.70 27.83 1.39
C VAL A 405 19.25 29.16 2.00
N ARG A 406 19.09 30.20 1.18
CA ARG A 406 18.65 31.52 1.66
C ARG A 406 17.24 31.49 2.25
N GLU A 407 16.33 30.75 1.62
CA GLU A 407 14.95 30.58 2.10
C GLU A 407 14.92 29.83 3.44
N PHE A 408 15.75 28.81 3.60
CA PHE A 408 15.90 28.08 4.86
C PHE A 408 16.36 28.98 6.02
N PHE A 409 17.40 29.79 5.82
CA PHE A 409 17.94 30.68 6.86
C PHE A 409 17.18 32.01 7.02
N GLY A 410 16.40 32.41 6.02
CA GLY A 410 15.72 33.72 6.02
C GLY A 410 14.27 33.65 6.49
N SER A 411 13.54 32.63 6.04
CA SER A 411 12.07 32.56 6.15
C SER A 411 11.55 31.29 6.81
N SER A 412 12.41 30.34 7.17
CA SER A 412 11.99 29.15 7.91
C SER A 412 11.44 29.54 9.27
N GLN A 413 10.34 28.89 9.68
CA GLN A 413 9.80 29.01 11.05
C GLN A 413 10.80 28.57 12.13
N LEU A 414 11.82 27.80 11.75
CA LEU A 414 12.85 27.29 12.65
C LEU A 414 14.05 28.23 12.76
N SER A 415 14.11 29.32 11.98
CA SER A 415 15.29 30.19 11.83
C SER A 415 15.14 31.61 12.34
#